data_AF-A0A7S3S3H1-F1
#
_entry.id   AF-A0A7S3S3H1-F1
#
_cell.length_a   1.000
_cell.length_b   1.000
_cell.length_c   1.000
_cell.angle_alpha   90.00
_cell.angle_beta   90.00
_cell.angle_gamma   90.00
#
_symmetry.space_group_name_H-M   'P 1'
#
loop_
_entity.id
_entity.type
_entity.pdbx_description
1 polymer ?
#
loop_
_entity_poly.entity_id
_entity_poly.type
_entity_poly.pdbx_seq_one_letter_code
_entity_poly.pdbx_strand_id
1 'polypeptide(L)'
;ISLRTGEPLMISMTNVDGGTVTIRTDDIEVAGEMIQDLCGFLQVVELESVATFPDEMEKFKGILSRVDEYNAVRLKLTAEMADSANLVKALIVKAEDYRILSDMTHLKKVFSGLQHTNNDLIAEYNKRANNHQQLLTQLKEVNMMIQKAAKLRIGNAKTRVVSACRQAIKKNNIHELFQIIRTGQDSHGN
;
A
#
# COMPACT_ATOMS: atom_id res chain seq x y z
N ILE A 1 -24.89 17.97 -10.76
CA ILE A 1 -23.56 18.62 -10.76
C ILE A 1 -23.10 18.68 -9.32
N SER A 2 -21.91 18.15 -9.02
CA SER A 2 -21.28 18.23 -7.70
C SER A 2 -20.99 19.69 -7.36
N LEU A 3 -21.46 20.18 -6.21
CA LEU A 3 -21.18 21.55 -5.76
C LEU A 3 -19.73 21.75 -5.29
N ARG A 4 -18.99 20.66 -5.07
CA ARG A 4 -17.59 20.67 -4.62
C ARG A 4 -16.59 20.59 -5.78
N THR A 5 -16.88 19.76 -6.78
CA THR A 5 -15.96 19.47 -7.90
C THR A 5 -16.45 20.02 -9.24
N GLY A 6 -17.71 20.43 -9.33
CA GLY A 6 -18.31 20.90 -10.59
C GLY A 6 -18.64 19.76 -11.58
N GLU A 7 -18.38 18.50 -11.22
CA GLU A 7 -18.52 17.36 -12.12
C GLU A 7 -19.99 16.91 -12.29
N PRO A 8 -20.35 16.42 -13.48
CA PRO A 8 -21.70 15.91 -13.74
C PRO A 8 -21.89 14.53 -13.10
N LEU A 9 -22.97 14.40 -12.32
CA LEU A 9 -23.48 13.13 -11.81
C LEU A 9 -24.71 12.76 -12.63
N MET A 10 -24.69 11.58 -13.25
CA MET A 10 -25.83 11.08 -14.04
C MET A 10 -26.28 9.73 -13.51
N ILE A 11 -27.57 9.62 -13.23
CA ILE A 11 -28.22 8.37 -12.83
C ILE A 11 -29.23 8.03 -13.91
N SER A 12 -29.10 6.85 -14.51
CA SER A 12 -30.07 6.33 -15.46
C SER A 12 -30.56 4.97 -15.00
N MET A 13 -31.88 4.78 -14.99
CA MET A 13 -32.52 3.51 -14.68
C MET A 13 -33.20 2.98 -15.93
N THR A 14 -32.84 1.78 -16.36
CA THR A 14 -33.46 1.09 -17.49
C THR A 14 -34.33 -0.04 -16.98
N ASN A 15 -35.59 -0.08 -17.42
CA ASN A 15 -36.57 -1.07 -16.96
C ASN A 15 -36.51 -2.41 -17.74
N VAL A 16 -35.39 -2.66 -18.44
CA VAL A 16 -35.13 -3.90 -19.16
C VAL A 16 -34.42 -4.87 -18.20
N ASP A 17 -34.86 -6.13 -18.17
CA ASP A 17 -34.31 -7.21 -17.33
C ASP A 17 -34.31 -6.98 -15.80
N GLY A 18 -35.41 -6.41 -15.27
CA GLY A 18 -35.61 -6.31 -13.81
C GLY A 18 -35.12 -5.02 -13.16
N GLY A 19 -34.74 -4.01 -13.95
CA GLY A 19 -34.41 -2.67 -13.47
C GLY A 19 -32.92 -2.49 -13.18
N THR A 20 -32.14 -2.16 -14.20
CA THR A 20 -30.71 -1.87 -14.05
C THR A 20 -30.50 -0.39 -13.75
N VAL A 21 -29.76 -0.08 -12.68
CA VAL A 21 -29.37 1.29 -12.31
C VAL A 21 -27.91 1.51 -12.73
N THR A 22 -27.68 2.51 -13.58
CA THR A 22 -26.35 2.94 -14.00
C THR A 22 -26.05 4.31 -13.40
N ILE A 23 -25.01 4.39 -12.58
CA ILE A 23 -24.50 5.63 -11.99
C ILE A 23 -23.21 5.99 -12.72
N ARG A 24 -23.18 7.18 -13.32
CA ARG A 24 -21.98 7.74 -13.98
C ARG A 24 -21.49 8.91 -13.15
N THR A 25 -20.27 8.75 -12.64
CA THR A 25 -19.53 9.73 -11.84
C THR A 25 -18.04 9.47 -12.04
N ASP A 26 -17.23 10.52 -11.92
CA ASP A 26 -15.78 10.41 -11.99
C ASP A 26 -15.17 10.04 -10.62
N ASP A 27 -15.89 10.33 -9.53
CA ASP A 27 -15.49 9.99 -8.16
C ASP A 27 -16.07 8.64 -7.69
N ILE A 28 -15.16 7.68 -7.44
CA ILE A 28 -15.48 6.35 -6.91
C ILE A 28 -16.05 6.39 -5.48
N GLU A 29 -15.69 7.37 -4.66
CA GLU A 29 -16.24 7.51 -3.30
C GLU A 29 -17.72 7.89 -3.35
N VAL A 30 -18.05 8.88 -4.18
CA VAL A 30 -19.43 9.33 -4.39
C VAL A 30 -20.28 8.18 -4.96
N ALA A 31 -19.76 7.44 -5.95
CA ALA A 31 -20.44 6.25 -6.47
C ALA A 31 -20.72 5.23 -5.35
N GLY A 32 -19.71 4.95 -4.52
CA GLY A 32 -19.83 4.02 -3.41
C GLY A 32 -20.88 4.45 -2.39
N GLU A 33 -20.85 5.69 -1.93
CA GLU A 33 -21.81 6.22 -0.95
C GLU A 33 -23.24 6.18 -1.50
N MET A 34 -23.44 6.59 -2.75
CA MET A 34 -24.75 6.54 -3.38
C MET A 34 -25.32 5.12 -3.49
N ILE A 35 -24.49 4.14 -3.86
CA ILE A 35 -24.91 2.74 -3.92
C ILE A 35 -25.28 2.23 -2.52
N GLN A 36 -24.47 2.55 -1.50
CA GLN A 36 -24.74 2.13 -0.12
C GLN A 36 -26.05 2.75 0.40
N ASP A 37 -26.27 4.04 0.17
CA ASP A 37 -27.45 4.76 0.62
C ASP A 37 -28.72 4.27 -0.10
N LEU A 38 -28.65 4.09 -1.42
CA LEU A 38 -29.76 3.60 -2.23
C LEU A 38 -30.18 2.19 -1.81
N CYS A 39 -29.21 1.31 -1.58
CA CYS A 39 -29.51 -0.04 -1.11
C CYS A 39 -29.94 -0.08 0.36
N GLY A 40 -29.45 0.85 1.20
CA GLY A 40 -29.94 1.04 2.56
C GLY A 40 -31.41 1.45 2.56
N PHE A 41 -31.79 2.36 1.67
CA PHE A 41 -33.18 2.80 1.49
C PHE A 41 -34.08 1.68 0.94
N LEU A 42 -33.60 0.93 -0.05
CA LEU A 42 -34.33 -0.19 -0.67
C LEU A 42 -34.26 -1.50 0.15
N GLN A 43 -33.51 -1.51 1.25
CA GLN A 43 -33.25 -2.70 2.08
C GLN A 43 -32.64 -3.89 1.31
N VAL A 44 -31.78 -3.61 0.33
CA VAL A 44 -31.07 -4.64 -0.45
C VAL A 44 -29.90 -5.18 0.39
N VAL A 45 -29.94 -6.48 0.68
CA VAL A 45 -28.96 -7.16 1.55
C VAL A 45 -27.69 -7.57 0.78
N GLU A 46 -27.82 -7.85 -0.51
CA GLU A 46 -26.71 -8.31 -1.35
C GLU A 46 -26.80 -7.68 -2.74
N LEU A 47 -25.70 -7.06 -3.19
CA LEU A 47 -25.60 -6.45 -4.50
C LEU A 47 -24.20 -6.65 -5.06
N GLU A 48 -24.13 -7.29 -6.22
CA GLU A 48 -22.94 -7.30 -7.08
C GLU A 48 -22.99 -6.10 -8.04
N SER A 49 -21.84 -5.51 -8.34
CA SER A 49 -21.73 -4.37 -9.23
C SER A 49 -20.54 -4.50 -10.17
N VAL A 50 -20.72 -3.93 -11.35
CA VAL A 50 -19.67 -3.78 -12.36
C VAL A 50 -19.29 -2.30 -12.42
N ALA A 51 -18.01 -2.01 -12.20
CA ALA A 51 -17.51 -0.65 -12.07
C ALA A 51 -16.26 -0.43 -12.91
N THR A 52 -16.20 0.66 -13.66
CA THR A 52 -15.03 0.96 -14.51
C THR A 52 -14.56 2.38 -14.24
N PHE A 53 -13.40 2.51 -13.58
CA PHE A 53 -12.78 3.79 -13.19
C PHE A 53 -11.31 3.82 -13.66
N PRO A 54 -11.03 4.14 -14.94
CA PRO A 54 -9.68 4.02 -15.51
C PRO A 54 -8.64 4.89 -14.80
N ASP A 55 -8.98 6.13 -14.45
CA ASP A 55 -8.04 7.09 -13.86
C ASP A 55 -7.63 6.68 -12.44
N GLU A 56 -8.58 6.23 -11.62
CA GLU A 56 -8.29 5.69 -10.28
C GLU A 56 -7.47 4.40 -10.36
N MET A 57 -7.70 3.55 -11.39
CA MET A 57 -6.89 2.36 -11.61
C MET A 57 -5.44 2.68 -11.98
N GLU A 58 -5.20 3.73 -12.78
CA GLU A 58 -3.85 4.17 -13.11
C GLU A 58 -3.10 4.69 -11.89
N LYS A 59 -3.78 5.51 -11.05
CA LYS A 59 -3.24 5.95 -9.76
C LYS A 59 -2.89 4.76 -8.87
N PHE A 60 -3.74 3.73 -8.84
CA PHE A 60 -3.50 2.53 -8.05
C PHE A 60 -2.28 1.75 -8.51
N LYS A 61 -2.09 1.61 -9.82
CA LYS A 61 -0.87 1.02 -10.39
C LYS A 61 0.38 1.78 -9.96
N GLY A 62 0.34 3.12 -9.99
CA GLY A 62 1.45 3.96 -9.56
C GLY A 62 1.81 3.76 -8.09
N ILE A 63 0.80 3.68 -7.21
CA ILE A 63 1.01 3.43 -5.78
C ILE A 63 1.60 2.04 -5.54
N LEU A 64 1.10 1.00 -6.21
CA LEU A 64 1.66 -0.36 -6.09
C LEU A 64 3.12 -0.43 -6.55
N SER A 65 3.47 0.23 -7.65
CA SER A 65 4.86 0.32 -8.12
C SER A 65 5.78 0.98 -7.08
N ARG A 66 5.31 2.07 -6.46
CA ARG A 66 6.05 2.76 -5.39
C ARG A 66 6.23 1.88 -4.16
N VAL A 67 5.21 1.11 -3.78
CA VAL A 67 5.30 0.15 -2.66
C VAL A 67 6.40 -0.87 -2.92
N ASP A 68 6.51 -1.39 -4.15
CA ASP A 68 7.57 -2.33 -4.54
C ASP A 68 8.96 -1.68 -4.48
N GLU A 69 9.11 -0.46 -5.01
CA GLU A 69 10.36 0.31 -4.91
C GLU A 69 10.77 0.55 -3.45
N TYR A 70 9.84 0.98 -2.60
CA TYR A 70 10.08 1.21 -1.18
C TYR A 70 10.46 -0.09 -0.45
N ASN A 71 9.81 -1.22 -0.77
CA ASN A 71 10.16 -2.52 -0.22
C ASN A 71 11.58 -2.95 -0.63
N ALA A 72 11.98 -2.71 -1.89
CA ALA A 72 13.33 -3.01 -2.37
C ALA A 72 14.39 -2.15 -1.65
N VAL A 73 14.16 -0.84 -1.52
CA VAL A 73 15.05 0.07 -0.76
C VAL A 73 15.14 -0.36 0.71
N ARG A 74 14.03 -0.75 1.33
CA ARG A 74 14.01 -1.24 2.72
C ARG A 74 14.86 -2.48 2.89
N LEU A 75 14.81 -3.42 1.94
CA LEU A 75 15.63 -4.64 1.98
C LEU A 75 17.12 -4.30 1.92
N LYS A 76 17.50 -3.39 1.00
CA LYS A 76 18.89 -2.92 0.86
C LYS A 76 19.40 -2.23 2.14
N LEU A 77 18.64 -1.27 2.68
CA LEU A 77 19.00 -0.56 3.92
C LEU A 77 19.11 -1.51 5.11
N THR A 78 18.30 -2.58 5.15
CA THR A 78 18.37 -3.57 6.22
C THR A 78 19.66 -4.40 6.16
N ALA A 79 20.14 -4.71 4.95
CA ALA A 79 21.42 -5.39 4.75
C ALA A 79 22.60 -4.49 5.14
N GLU A 80 22.62 -3.24 4.65
CA GLU A 80 23.67 -2.25 4.97
C GLU A 80 23.81 -2.02 6.48
N MET A 81 22.68 -1.85 7.18
CA MET A 81 22.68 -1.72 8.64
C MET A 81 23.22 -2.97 9.37
N ALA A 82 22.95 -4.17 8.84
CA ALA A 82 23.44 -5.41 9.44
C ALA A 82 24.97 -5.51 9.30
N ASP A 83 25.50 -5.14 8.14
CA ASP A 83 26.95 -5.09 7.89
C ASP A 83 27.64 -4.04 8.76
N SER A 84 27.07 -2.84 8.87
CA SER A 84 27.54 -1.78 9.76
C SER A 84 27.51 -2.20 11.23
N ALA A 85 26.47 -2.91 11.68
CA ALA A 85 26.40 -3.45 13.04
C ALA A 85 27.45 -4.53 13.30
N ASN A 86 27.75 -5.37 12.31
CA ASN A 86 28.83 -6.36 12.40
C ASN A 86 30.21 -5.68 12.45
N LEU A 87 30.41 -4.61 11.68
CA LEU A 87 31.63 -3.81 11.72
C LEU A 87 31.84 -3.16 13.10
N VAL A 88 30.79 -2.59 13.70
CA VAL A 88 30.85 -2.03 15.07
C VAL A 88 31.26 -3.10 16.08
N LYS A 89 30.66 -4.29 16.03
CA LYS A 89 31.06 -5.42 16.92
C LYS A 89 32.54 -5.77 16.75
N ALA A 90 33.02 -5.87 15.51
CA ALA A 90 34.43 -6.16 15.25
C ALA A 90 35.38 -5.06 15.75
N LEU A 91 34.99 -3.79 15.62
CA LEU A 91 35.75 -2.66 16.15
C LEU A 91 35.78 -2.65 17.68
N ILE A 92 34.68 -3.01 18.35
CA ILE A 92 34.62 -3.12 19.81
C ILE A 92 35.56 -4.22 20.32
N VAL A 93 35.57 -5.39 19.68
CA VAL A 93 36.49 -6.49 20.06
C VAL A 93 37.94 -6.04 19.92
N LYS A 94 38.31 -5.41 18.79
CA LYS A 94 39.65 -4.87 18.59
C LYS A 94 40.01 -3.77 19.60
N ALA A 95 39.07 -2.89 19.95
CA ALA A 95 39.29 -1.86 20.95
C ALA A 95 39.59 -2.49 22.32
N GLU A 96 38.86 -3.55 22.69
CA GLU A 96 39.08 -4.28 23.93
C GLU A 96 40.46 -4.96 23.95
N ASP A 97 40.89 -5.58 22.84
CA ASP A 97 42.22 -6.18 22.72
C ASP A 97 43.34 -5.14 22.95
N TYR A 98 43.25 -3.97 22.31
CA TYR A 98 44.23 -2.89 22.51
C TYR A 98 44.19 -2.31 23.92
N ARG A 99 43.02 -2.28 24.55
CA ARG A 99 42.88 -1.86 25.95
C ARG A 99 43.61 -2.82 26.89
N ILE A 100 43.45 -4.13 26.70
CA ILE A 100 44.15 -5.17 27.48
C ILE A 100 45.67 -5.05 27.30
N LEU A 101 46.13 -4.82 26.08
CA LEU A 101 47.55 -4.62 25.76
C LEU A 101 48.11 -3.24 26.19
N SER A 102 47.28 -2.36 26.76
CA SER A 102 47.62 -0.98 27.12
C SER A 102 48.16 -0.10 25.96
N ASP A 103 47.83 -0.46 24.71
CA ASP A 103 48.23 0.31 23.52
C ASP A 103 47.23 1.44 23.23
N MET A 104 47.48 2.59 23.85
CA MET A 104 46.60 3.75 23.76
C MET A 104 46.61 4.44 22.38
N THR A 105 47.65 4.22 21.57
CA THR A 105 47.77 4.87 20.26
C THR A 105 46.82 4.19 19.27
N HIS A 106 46.81 2.86 19.26
CA HIS A 106 45.91 2.07 18.44
C HIS A 106 44.47 2.15 18.95
N LEU A 107 44.26 2.19 20.27
CA LEU A 107 42.93 2.36 20.87
C LEU A 107 42.23 3.64 20.37
N LYS A 108 42.92 4.79 20.36
CA LYS A 108 42.36 6.06 19.86
C LYS A 108 41.96 5.98 18.38
N LYS A 109 42.75 5.30 17.55
CA LYS A 109 42.41 5.10 16.13
C LYS A 109 41.15 4.26 15.97
N VAL A 110 41.02 3.18 16.74
CA VAL A 110 39.82 2.31 16.69
C VAL A 110 38.58 3.06 17.18
N PHE A 111 38.67 3.84 18.27
CA PHE A 111 37.56 4.66 18.74
C PHE A 111 37.14 5.74 17.74
N SER A 112 38.10 6.37 17.05
CA SER A 112 37.79 7.31 15.97
C SER A 112 37.03 6.62 14.83
N GLY A 113 37.43 5.40 14.46
CA GLY A 113 36.71 4.59 13.47
C GLY A 113 35.32 4.20 13.95
N LEU A 114 35.17 3.80 15.21
CA LEU A 114 33.89 3.46 15.82
C LEU A 114 32.94 4.66 15.82
N GLN A 115 33.44 5.85 16.15
CA GLN A 115 32.63 7.07 16.13
C GLN A 115 32.18 7.46 14.72
N HIS A 116 33.03 7.24 13.70
CA HIS A 116 32.64 7.40 12.30
C HIS A 116 31.52 6.42 11.91
N THR A 117 31.72 5.12 12.12
CA THR A 117 30.71 4.09 11.83
C THR A 117 29.40 4.33 12.60
N ASN A 118 29.47 4.84 13.82
CA ASN A 118 28.28 5.17 14.61
C ASN A 118 27.49 6.35 14.01
N ASN A 119 28.17 7.39 13.52
CA ASN A 119 27.51 8.50 12.84
C ASN A 119 26.85 8.03 11.54
N ASP A 120 27.51 7.15 10.79
CA ASP A 120 26.96 6.56 9.56
C ASP A 120 25.72 5.71 9.85
N LEU A 121 25.75 4.87 10.90
CA LEU A 121 24.60 4.10 11.37
C LEU A 121 23.40 4.97 11.74
N ILE A 122 23.63 6.11 12.42
CA ILE A 122 22.57 7.06 12.75
C ILE A 122 21.97 7.65 11.46
N ALA A 123 22.81 8.00 10.49
CA ALA A 123 22.35 8.52 9.21
C ALA A 123 21.54 7.48 8.41
N GLU A 124 22.00 6.22 8.37
CA GLU A 124 21.28 5.11 7.74
C GLU A 124 19.95 4.81 8.44
N TYR A 125 19.94 4.81 9.76
CA TYR A 125 18.73 4.65 10.55
C TYR A 125 17.69 5.73 10.23
N ASN A 126 18.11 6.99 10.12
CA ASN A 126 17.22 8.09 9.74
C ASN A 126 16.64 7.90 8.32
N LYS A 127 17.45 7.45 7.35
CA LYS A 127 16.98 7.12 6.00
C LYS A 127 15.95 5.99 6.04
N ARG A 128 16.20 4.94 6.83
CA ARG A 128 15.29 3.81 7.01
C ARG A 128 13.98 4.25 7.67
N ALA A 129 14.03 5.07 8.70
CA ALA A 129 12.85 5.58 9.38
C ALA A 129 11.97 6.39 8.41
N ASN A 130 12.59 7.25 7.59
CA ASN A 130 11.89 8.02 6.57
C ASN A 130 11.26 7.10 5.50
N ASN A 131 12.04 6.16 4.95
CA ASN A 131 11.56 5.16 3.99
C ASN A 131 10.38 4.34 4.54
N HIS A 132 10.47 3.89 5.80
CA HIS A 132 9.41 3.15 6.45
C HIS A 132 8.13 3.98 6.61
N GLN A 133 8.26 5.25 6.99
CA GLN A 133 7.12 6.17 7.08
C GLN A 133 6.43 6.35 5.72
N GLN A 134 7.20 6.57 4.65
CA GLN A 134 6.65 6.72 3.30
C GLN A 134 5.93 5.45 2.83
N LEU A 135 6.53 4.28 3.08
CA LEU A 135 5.91 2.99 2.77
C LEU A 135 4.58 2.80 3.51
N LEU A 136 4.51 3.13 4.80
CA LEU A 136 3.27 3.03 5.58
C LEU A 136 2.17 3.93 5.02
N THR A 137 2.51 5.14 4.55
CA THR A 137 1.56 6.02 3.87
C THR A 137 1.03 5.39 2.59
N GLN A 138 1.90 4.85 1.74
CA GLN A 138 1.48 4.20 0.49
C GLN A 138 0.61 2.95 0.76
N LEU A 139 0.94 2.15 1.77
CA LEU A 139 0.12 0.99 2.17
C LEU A 139 -1.26 1.40 2.71
N LYS A 140 -1.37 2.56 3.37
CA LYS A 140 -2.68 3.12 3.76
C LYS A 140 -3.50 3.50 2.54
N GLU A 141 -2.91 4.16 1.55
CA GLU A 141 -3.57 4.51 0.29
C GLU A 141 -4.07 3.27 -0.46
N VAL A 142 -3.26 2.21 -0.54
CA VAL A 142 -3.69 0.90 -1.10
C VAL A 142 -4.92 0.37 -0.38
N ASN A 143 -4.90 0.34 0.96
CA ASN A 143 -6.03 -0.14 1.73
C ASN A 143 -7.28 0.73 1.55
N MET A 144 -7.13 2.05 1.47
CA MET A 144 -8.23 2.95 1.19
C MET A 144 -8.86 2.64 -0.17
N MET A 145 -8.07 2.45 -1.22
CA MET A 145 -8.61 2.11 -2.55
C MET A 145 -9.34 0.76 -2.58
N ILE A 146 -8.83 -0.26 -1.89
CA ILE A 146 -9.54 -1.54 -1.74
C ILE A 146 -10.90 -1.31 -1.08
N GLN A 147 -10.97 -0.46 -0.06
CA GLN A 147 -12.23 -0.14 0.61
C GLN A 147 -13.19 0.66 -0.28
N LYS A 148 -12.69 1.62 -1.08
CA LYS A 148 -13.50 2.36 -2.06
C LYS A 148 -14.11 1.40 -3.09
N ALA A 149 -13.31 0.49 -3.64
CA ALA A 149 -13.78 -0.54 -4.58
C ALA A 149 -14.79 -1.49 -3.92
N ALA A 150 -14.61 -1.82 -2.64
CA ALA A 150 -15.52 -2.69 -1.89
C ALA A 150 -16.86 -1.99 -1.58
N LYS A 151 -16.85 -0.67 -1.33
CA LYS A 151 -18.07 0.14 -1.11
C LYS A 151 -19.01 0.19 -2.32
N LEU A 152 -18.56 -0.19 -3.51
CA LEU A 152 -19.43 -0.32 -4.68
C LEU A 152 -20.35 -1.55 -4.59
N ARG A 153 -20.17 -2.43 -3.60
CA ARG A 153 -20.89 -3.70 -3.43
C ARG A 153 -21.42 -3.85 -2.01
N ILE A 154 -22.42 -4.72 -1.84
CA ILE A 154 -23.12 -4.90 -0.56
C ILE A 154 -23.24 -6.38 -0.23
N GLY A 155 -23.18 -6.69 1.06
CA GLY A 155 -23.27 -8.06 1.57
C GLY A 155 -21.98 -8.85 1.34
N ASN A 156 -22.12 -10.14 1.01
CA ASN A 156 -20.99 -11.06 0.89
C ASN A 156 -20.03 -10.67 -0.25
N ALA A 157 -20.57 -10.05 -1.32
CA ALA A 157 -19.79 -9.56 -2.45
C ALA A 157 -18.68 -8.56 -2.02
N LYS A 158 -18.98 -7.70 -1.04
CA LYS A 158 -18.01 -6.75 -0.47
C LYS A 158 -16.82 -7.46 0.18
N THR A 159 -17.11 -8.43 1.05
CA THR A 159 -16.08 -9.19 1.77
C THR A 159 -15.25 -10.04 0.82
N ARG A 160 -15.89 -10.64 -0.19
CA ARG A 160 -15.23 -11.43 -1.24
C ARG A 160 -14.20 -10.58 -2.00
N VAL A 161 -14.58 -9.39 -2.47
CA VAL A 161 -13.68 -8.48 -3.20
C VAL A 161 -12.50 -8.04 -2.34
N VAL A 162 -12.71 -7.72 -1.06
CA VAL A 162 -11.60 -7.33 -0.18
C VAL A 162 -10.59 -8.49 -0.02
N SER A 163 -11.07 -9.72 0.15
CA SER A 163 -10.22 -10.90 0.24
C SER A 163 -9.46 -11.16 -1.07
N ALA A 164 -10.17 -11.15 -2.19
CA ALA A 164 -9.63 -11.35 -3.53
C ALA A 164 -8.56 -10.29 -3.88
N CYS A 165 -8.84 -9.00 -3.65
CA CYS A 165 -7.87 -7.92 -3.85
C CYS A 165 -6.60 -8.11 -3.02
N ARG A 166 -6.74 -8.53 -1.75
CA ARG A 166 -5.56 -8.82 -0.89
C ARG A 166 -4.75 -10.00 -1.40
N GLN A 167 -5.41 -11.04 -1.94
CA GLN A 167 -4.73 -12.18 -2.53
C GLN A 167 -4.00 -11.81 -3.83
N ALA A 168 -4.65 -11.04 -4.71
CA ALA A 168 -4.05 -10.58 -5.97
C ALA A 168 -2.82 -9.69 -5.73
N ILE A 169 -2.87 -8.80 -4.72
CA ILE A 169 -1.71 -8.01 -4.30
C ILE A 169 -0.58 -8.92 -3.80
N LYS A 170 -0.90 -9.95 -3.01
CA LYS A 170 0.11 -10.90 -2.52
C LYS A 170 0.77 -11.70 -3.66
N LYS A 171 0.02 -12.01 -4.72
CA LYS A 171 0.51 -12.67 -5.94
C LYS A 171 1.22 -11.71 -6.91
N ASN A 172 1.24 -10.41 -6.61
CA ASN A 172 1.68 -9.32 -7.50
C ASN A 172 1.02 -9.38 -8.89
N ASN A 173 -0.24 -9.79 -8.96
CA ASN A 173 -1.00 -9.89 -10.21
C ASN A 173 -1.91 -8.67 -10.39
N ILE A 174 -1.34 -7.62 -10.96
CA ILE A 174 -2.04 -6.33 -11.17
C ILE A 174 -3.23 -6.50 -12.14
N HIS A 175 -3.12 -7.39 -13.13
CA HIS A 175 -4.18 -7.60 -14.11
C HIS A 175 -5.43 -8.25 -13.48
N GLU A 176 -5.21 -9.30 -12.68
CA GLU A 176 -6.26 -9.96 -11.90
C GLU A 176 -6.89 -8.99 -10.89
N LEU A 177 -6.08 -8.15 -10.24
CA LEU A 177 -6.58 -7.09 -9.34
C LEU A 177 -7.54 -6.12 -10.04
N PHE A 178 -7.21 -5.69 -11.28
CA PHE A 178 -8.10 -4.83 -12.05
C PHE A 178 -9.39 -5.53 -12.46
N GLN A 179 -9.31 -6.80 -12.83
CA GLN A 179 -10.49 -7.58 -13.16
C GLN A 179 -11.40 -7.75 -11.94
N ILE A 180 -10.84 -8.08 -10.77
CA ILE A 180 -11.58 -8.20 -9.51
C ILE A 180 -12.26 -6.87 -9.15
N ILE A 181 -11.58 -5.73 -9.28
CA ILE A 181 -12.21 -4.44 -8.97
C ILE A 181 -13.35 -4.15 -9.96
N ARG A 182 -13.17 -4.48 -11.24
CA ARG A 182 -14.14 -4.23 -12.30
C ARG A 182 -15.38 -5.10 -12.21
N THR A 183 -15.23 -6.41 -12.06
CA THR A 183 -16.35 -7.37 -12.12
C THR A 183 -16.70 -7.99 -10.78
N GLY A 184 -15.84 -7.87 -9.77
CA GLY A 184 -16.05 -8.47 -8.45
C GLY A 184 -15.77 -9.96 -8.36
N GLN A 185 -15.28 -10.58 -9.45
CA GLN A 185 -15.03 -12.01 -9.56
C GLN A 185 -13.54 -12.27 -9.81
N ASP A 186 -12.97 -13.24 -9.09
CA ASP A 186 -11.67 -13.80 -9.42
C ASP A 186 -11.75 -14.49 -10.77
N SER A 187 -10.74 -14.30 -11.63
CA SER A 187 -10.53 -15.04 -12.88
C SER A 187 -10.27 -16.55 -12.67
N HIS A 188 -10.61 -17.10 -11.50
CA HIS A 188 -10.54 -18.52 -11.13
C HIS A 188 -11.94 -19.10 -10.84
N GLY A 189 -13.00 -18.53 -11.42
CA GLY A 189 -14.28 -19.20 -11.57
C GLY A 189 -14.25 -20.17 -12.75
N ASN A 190 -13.60 -21.32 -12.58
CA ASN A 190 -13.89 -22.57 -13.29
C ASN A 190 -13.49 -23.75 -12.41
#